data_AF-A0A1E4FNP6-F1
#
_entry.id   AF-A0A1E4FNP6-F1
#
_cell.length_a   1.000
_cell.length_b   1.000
_cell.length_c   1.000
_cell.angle_alpha   90.00
_cell.angle_beta   90.00
_cell.angle_gamma   90.00
#
_symmetry.space_group_name_H-M   'P 1'
#
loop_
_entity.id
_entity.type
_entity.pdbx_description
1 polymer ?
#
loop_
_entity_poly.entity_id
_entity_poly.type
_entity_poly.pdbx_seq_one_letter_code
_entity_poly.pdbx_strand_id
1 'polypeptide(L)'
;MDSDSAFIRLPANSGHGHADGEVCVACSAQTDIRALLHNLLEEQKRGMRPAFSRVFVDASAVADPEQVVLALTGKLPAQALRDHSVARMFYLADTK
;
A
#
# COMPACT_ATOMS: atom_id res chain seq x y z
N MET A 1 -11.80 15.72 6.59
CA MET A 1 -11.31 14.32 6.69
C MET A 1 -11.45 13.92 8.14
N ASP A 2 -12.13 12.82 8.41
CA ASP A 2 -12.24 12.25 9.75
C ASP A 2 -10.84 12.01 10.34
N SER A 3 -10.65 12.40 11.60
CA SER A 3 -9.37 12.31 12.33
C SER A 3 -8.87 10.86 12.52
N ASP A 4 -9.69 9.86 12.17
CA ASP A 4 -9.45 8.43 12.35
C ASP A 4 -9.03 7.72 11.04
N SER A 5 -8.79 8.47 9.96
CA SER A 5 -8.44 7.91 8.65
C SER A 5 -7.04 8.30 8.19
N ALA A 6 -6.30 7.34 7.64
CA ALA A 6 -5.08 7.60 6.88
C ALA A 6 -5.36 7.50 5.36
N PHE A 7 -4.52 8.14 4.56
CA PHE A 7 -4.65 8.18 3.11
C PHE A 7 -3.31 7.83 2.46
N ILE A 8 -3.34 6.93 1.48
CA ILE A 8 -2.22 6.59 0.61
C ILE A 8 -2.64 6.85 -0.83
N ARG A 9 -1.83 7.60 -1.57
CA ARG A 9 -1.95 7.71 -3.04
C ARG A 9 -0.81 6.93 -3.68
N LEU A 10 -1.16 5.99 -4.54
CA LEU A 10 -0.19 5.27 -5.36
C LEU A 10 0.10 6.11 -6.61
N PRO A 11 1.36 6.49 -6.87
CA PRO A 11 1.70 7.29 -8.04
C PRO A 11 1.60 6.46 -9.33
N ALA A 12 1.30 7.12 -10.45
CA ALA A 12 1.57 6.58 -11.78
C ALA A 12 3.08 6.57 -12.06
N ASN A 13 3.49 5.82 -13.07
CA ASN A 13 4.85 5.85 -13.60
C ASN A 13 5.42 7.26 -13.68
N SER A 14 6.61 7.46 -13.12
CA SER A 14 7.28 8.76 -13.01
C SER A 14 7.83 9.32 -14.33
N GLY A 15 7.45 8.76 -15.49
CA GLY A 15 7.97 9.15 -16.80
C GLY A 15 9.38 8.59 -17.06
N HIS A 16 9.76 7.55 -16.33
CA HIS A 16 10.97 6.79 -16.59
C HIS A 16 10.59 5.80 -17.70
N GLY A 17 11.36 5.69 -18.78
CA GLY A 17 10.97 5.06 -20.06
C GLY A 17 10.69 3.54 -20.07
N HIS A 18 9.89 3.05 -19.12
CA HIS A 18 9.42 1.68 -18.92
C HIS A 18 8.01 1.74 -18.29
N ALA A 19 7.23 0.66 -18.32
CA ALA A 19 5.93 0.61 -17.64
C ALA A 19 6.09 0.53 -16.10
N ASP A 20 4.99 0.76 -15.36
CA ASP A 20 4.97 0.55 -13.90
C ASP A 20 5.28 -0.91 -13.53
N GLY A 21 6.18 -1.10 -12.58
CA GLY A 21 6.64 -2.43 -12.17
C GLY A 21 7.56 -3.15 -13.18
N GLU A 22 7.76 -2.58 -14.37
CA GLU A 22 8.72 -3.08 -15.37
C GLU A 22 10.11 -2.50 -15.10
N VAL A 23 11.11 -3.36 -14.93
CA VAL A 23 12.56 -3.08 -14.80
C VAL A 23 12.92 -1.76 -14.06
N CYS A 24 12.35 -1.53 -12.88
CA CYS A 24 12.84 -0.48 -11.97
C CYS A 24 12.47 -0.75 -10.51
N VAL A 25 13.49 -0.89 -9.65
CA VAL A 25 13.32 -1.11 -8.20
C VAL A 25 12.64 0.08 -7.52
N ALA A 26 12.88 1.31 -7.99
CA ALA A 26 12.28 2.51 -7.42
C ALA A 26 10.78 2.58 -7.70
N CYS A 27 10.35 2.32 -8.94
CA CYS A 27 8.92 2.30 -9.29
C CYS A 27 8.19 1.14 -8.61
N SER A 28 8.81 -0.06 -8.58
CA SER A 28 8.24 -1.20 -7.85
C SER A 28 8.06 -0.91 -6.36
N ALA A 29 9.01 -0.23 -5.72
CA ALA A 29 8.91 0.16 -4.31
C ALA A 29 7.86 1.25 -4.06
N GLN A 30 7.66 2.19 -4.99
CA GLN A 30 6.67 3.27 -4.87
C GLN A 30 5.23 2.77 -4.99
N THR A 31 4.99 1.70 -5.74
CA THR A 31 3.66 1.09 -5.91
C THR A 31 3.42 -0.11 -4.98
N ASP A 32 4.40 -0.49 -4.14
CA ASP A 32 4.25 -1.57 -3.16
C ASP A 32 3.37 -1.12 -1.99
N ILE A 33 2.06 -1.38 -2.13
CA ILE A 33 1.07 -1.04 -1.10
C ILE A 33 1.39 -1.67 0.27
N ARG A 34 2.01 -2.85 0.32
CA ARG A 34 2.35 -3.51 1.59
C ARG A 34 3.49 -2.76 2.28
N ALA A 35 4.50 -2.32 1.53
CA ALA A 35 5.54 -1.46 2.09
C ALA A 35 4.97 -0.14 2.65
N LEU A 36 4.05 0.50 1.91
CA LEU A 36 3.45 1.77 2.34
C LEU A 36 2.57 1.62 3.59
N LEU A 37 1.75 0.57 3.66
CA LEU A 37 0.95 0.26 4.86
C LEU A 37 1.83 -0.07 6.08
N HIS A 38 2.93 -0.79 5.85
CA HIS A 38 3.89 -1.04 6.93
C HIS A 38 4.51 0.27 7.43
N ASN A 39 4.91 1.17 6.53
CA ASN A 39 5.43 2.48 6.91
C ASN A 39 4.42 3.28 7.74
N LEU A 40 3.12 3.27 7.39
CA LEU A 40 2.09 3.90 8.21
C LEU A 40 2.04 3.34 9.64
N LEU A 41 2.16 2.02 9.81
CA LEU A 41 2.21 1.41 11.14
C LEU A 41 3.45 1.86 11.91
N GLU A 42 4.60 1.95 11.25
CA GLU A 42 5.84 2.39 11.88
C GLU A 42 5.81 3.88 12.26
N GLU A 43 5.24 4.75 11.41
CA GLU A 43 4.99 6.16 11.74
C GLU A 43 4.09 6.30 12.97
N GLN A 44 3.00 5.53 13.02
CA GLN A 44 2.06 5.54 14.15
C GLN A 44 2.74 5.05 15.43
N LYS A 45 3.51 3.95 15.39
CA LYS A 45 4.27 3.43 16.53
C LYS A 45 5.29 4.43 17.07
N ARG A 46 5.88 5.24 16.18
CA ARG A 46 6.86 6.28 16.53
C ARG A 46 6.22 7.59 17.01
N GLY A 47 4.88 7.66 17.07
CA GLY A 47 4.15 8.87 17.44
C GLY A 47 4.24 9.99 16.39
N MET A 48 4.66 9.68 15.15
CA MET A 48 4.75 10.63 14.05
C MET A 48 3.39 10.88 13.38
N ARG A 49 2.41 10.02 13.67
CA ARG A 49 1.05 10.10 13.17
C ARG A 49 0.04 9.74 14.27
N PRO A 50 -1.15 10.36 14.31
CA PRO A 50 -2.25 9.90 15.16
C PRO A 50 -2.65 8.45 14.87
N ALA A 51 -3.35 7.82 15.82
CA ALA A 51 -3.98 6.53 15.58
C ALA A 51 -5.07 6.64 14.50
N PHE A 52 -5.27 5.57 13.74
CA PHE A 52 -6.28 5.49 12.68
C PHE A 52 -6.91 4.09 12.69
N SER A 53 -8.17 4.00 12.28
CA SER A 53 -8.89 2.73 12.14
C SER A 53 -9.20 2.38 10.68
N ARG A 54 -9.03 3.34 9.75
CA ARG A 54 -9.23 3.14 8.31
C ARG A 54 -8.10 3.71 7.49
N VAL A 55 -7.78 3.05 6.37
CA VAL A 55 -6.85 3.56 5.36
C VAL A 55 -7.55 3.58 4.02
N PHE A 56 -7.61 4.75 3.40
CA PHE A 56 -8.09 4.91 2.03
C PHE A 56 -6.89 4.86 1.08
N VAL A 57 -6.99 3.98 0.07
CA VAL A 57 -5.95 3.80 -0.94
C VAL A 57 -6.49 4.31 -2.27
N ASP A 58 -5.90 5.39 -2.76
CA ASP A 58 -6.13 5.91 -4.11
C ASP A 58 -5.19 5.21 -5.08
N ALA A 59 -5.73 4.22 -5.80
CA ALA A 59 -5.05 3.44 -6.83
C ALA A 59 -5.46 3.88 -8.25
N SER A 60 -6.13 5.03 -8.42
CA SER A 60 -6.66 5.45 -9.73
C SER A 60 -5.58 5.68 -10.80
N ALA A 61 -4.35 5.90 -10.36
CA ALA A 61 -3.19 6.15 -11.20
C ALA A 61 -2.34 4.90 -11.47
N VAL A 62 -2.67 3.77 -10.84
CA VAL A 62 -1.98 2.49 -11.04
C VAL A 62 -2.54 1.82 -12.30
N ALA A 63 -1.67 1.31 -13.17
CA ALA A 63 -2.06 0.66 -14.41
C ALA A 63 -3.00 -0.54 -14.21
N ASP A 64 -2.75 -1.35 -13.17
CA ASP A 64 -3.58 -2.49 -12.77
C ASP A 64 -3.90 -2.40 -11.26
N PRO A 65 -5.05 -1.82 -10.89
CA PRO A 65 -5.50 -1.75 -9.50
C PRO A 65 -5.82 -3.13 -8.89
N GLU A 66 -6.06 -4.17 -9.69
CA GLU A 66 -6.33 -5.52 -9.16
C GLU A 66 -5.09 -6.06 -8.45
N GLN A 67 -3.88 -5.73 -8.91
CA GLN A 67 -2.63 -6.11 -8.22
C GLN A 67 -2.59 -5.61 -6.76
N VAL A 68 -3.16 -4.42 -6.49
CA VAL A 68 -3.26 -3.87 -5.14
C VAL A 68 -4.17 -4.76 -4.29
N VAL A 69 -5.32 -5.18 -4.83
CA VAL A 69 -6.27 -6.09 -4.16
C VAL A 69 -5.65 -7.47 -3.94
N LEU A 70 -4.96 -8.03 -4.94
CA LEU A 70 -4.28 -9.33 -4.83
C LEU A 70 -3.19 -9.30 -3.75
N ALA A 71 -2.44 -8.20 -3.65
CA ALA A 71 -1.41 -8.01 -2.62
C ALA A 71 -2.00 -8.04 -1.20
N LEU A 72 -3.18 -7.42 -1.01
CA LEU A 72 -3.86 -7.28 0.29
C LEU A 72 -4.70 -8.51 0.67
N THR A 73 -5.12 -9.31 -0.31
CA THR A 73 -5.88 -10.55 -0.11
C THR A 73 -4.99 -11.80 0.00
N GLY A 74 -3.67 -11.63 0.06
CA GLY A 74 -2.72 -12.74 0.20
C GLY A 74 -2.57 -13.61 -1.05
N LYS A 75 -3.08 -13.15 -2.20
CA LYS A 75 -2.98 -13.86 -3.49
C LYS A 75 -1.62 -13.65 -4.17
N LEU A 76 -0.82 -12.67 -3.72
CA LEU A 76 0.57 -12.49 -4.12
C LEU A 76 1.54 -12.98 -3.02
N PRO A 77 2.67 -13.62 -3.38
CA PRO A 77 3.62 -14.15 -2.41
C PRO A 77 4.20 -13.04 -1.53
N ALA A 78 4.37 -13.33 -0.23
CA ALA A 78 5.11 -12.46 0.68
C ALA A 78 6.59 -12.42 0.27
N GLN A 79 7.15 -11.21 0.21
CA GLN A 79 8.55 -10.95 -0.14
C GLN A 79 9.39 -10.58 1.09
N ALA A 80 8.75 -10.18 2.20
CA ALA A 80 9.43 -9.78 3.42
C ALA A 80 8.55 -9.96 4.68
N LEU A 81 9.20 -9.98 5.86
CA LEU A 81 8.51 -10.05 7.17
C LEU A 81 7.47 -8.94 7.37
N ARG A 82 7.67 -7.77 6.75
CA ARG A 82 6.72 -6.65 6.78
C ARG A 82 5.35 -7.03 6.21
N ASP A 83 5.31 -7.92 5.21
CA ASP A 83 4.07 -8.31 4.54
C ASP A 83 3.16 -9.10 5.50
N HIS A 84 3.75 -9.92 6.36
CA HIS A 84 3.02 -10.61 7.43
C HIS A 84 2.47 -9.63 8.48
N SER A 85 3.20 -8.56 8.79
CA SER A 85 2.71 -7.53 9.70
C SER A 85 1.50 -6.81 9.11
N VAL A 86 1.54 -6.48 7.80
CA VAL A 86 0.41 -5.89 7.09
C VAL A 86 -0.78 -6.83 7.07
N ALA A 87 -0.59 -8.10 6.70
CA ALA A 87 -1.67 -9.09 6.63
C ALA A 87 -2.36 -9.35 7.98
N ARG A 88 -1.68 -9.13 9.11
CA ARG A 88 -2.25 -9.26 10.45
C ARG A 88 -3.00 -8.01 10.92
N MET A 89 -2.61 -6.84 10.43
CA MET A 89 -3.09 -5.55 10.93
C MET A 89 -4.16 -4.92 10.05
N PHE A 90 -4.22 -5.30 8.78
CA PHE A 90 -5.15 -4.74 7.80
C PHE A 90 -6.05 -5.82 7.20
N TYR A 91 -7.27 -5.41 6.87
CA TYR A 91 -8.21 -6.17 6.07
C TYR A 91 -8.90 -5.21 5.10
N LEU A 92 -9.36 -5.73 3.96
CA LEU A 92 -10.19 -4.94 3.05
C LEU A 92 -11.57 -4.74 3.68
N ALA A 93 -11.94 -3.49 3.91
CA ALA A 93 -13.28 -3.15 4.36
C ALA A 93 -14.26 -3.32 3.19
N ASP A 94 -15.12 -4.32 3.31
CA ASP A 94 -16.17 -4.70 2.37
C ASP A 94 -15.69 -5.39 1.07
N THR A 95 -15.87 -6.71 1.02
CA THR A 95 -16.19 -7.44 -0.21
C THR A 95 -17.50 -8.18 0.08
N LYS A 96 -18.62 -7.46 0.11
CA LYS A 96 -19.94 -8.10 0.13
C LYS A 96 -20.53 -8.12 -1.28
#